data_AF-A0A161Y045-F1
#
_entry.id   AF-A0A161Y045-F1
#
_cell.length_a   1.000
_cell.length_b   1.000
_cell.length_c   1.000
_cell.angle_alpha   90.00
_cell.angle_beta   90.00
_cell.angle_gamma   90.00
#
_symmetry.space_group_name_H-M   'P 1'
#
loop_
_entity.id
_entity.type
_entity.pdbx_description
1 polymer ?
#
loop_
_entity_poly.entity_id
_entity_poly.type
_entity_poly.pdbx_seq_one_letter_code
_entity_poly.pdbx_strand_id
1 'polypeptide(L)'
;MPLYEQYLEINLASDLQIELKLSLTNKLNSTQLQKIQAQVQFLYDRICEISATEFLRIIPNLLFCRFKWLDSIDITVKPLLLEYNHNIICQRSIIEYETQPFGTVDILFENEKFGIYLLNIKAGESIPTHMHLQMEEHELVLDEGLMFNGENIEPGSSFDWPKGMVHGYDNLSALPATILCIDRPKFIPEDEIIVNHTNPLESVAPANINYYQGISVT
;
A
#
# COMPACT_ATOMS: atom_id res chain seq x y z
N MET A 1 -6.57 -26.30 -12.18
CA MET A 1 -7.23 -26.32 -10.86
C MET A 1 -8.55 -25.57 -10.99
N PRO A 2 -9.62 -25.93 -10.26
CA PRO A 2 -10.86 -25.16 -10.32
C PRO A 2 -10.61 -23.74 -9.79
N LEU A 3 -11.14 -22.74 -10.51
CA LEU A 3 -11.14 -21.36 -10.04
C LEU A 3 -12.17 -21.22 -8.92
N TYR A 4 -11.78 -20.59 -7.81
CA TYR A 4 -12.68 -20.16 -6.76
C TYR A 4 -13.16 -18.74 -7.06
N GLU A 5 -14.46 -18.51 -6.88
CA GLU A 5 -15.02 -17.17 -6.82
C GLU A 5 -15.18 -16.76 -5.35
N GLN A 6 -14.64 -15.60 -4.97
CA GLN A 6 -14.88 -14.98 -3.67
C GLN A 6 -15.41 -13.56 -3.85
N TYR A 7 -16.39 -13.23 -3.01
CA TYR A 7 -16.99 -11.91 -2.98
C TYR A 7 -16.50 -11.20 -1.72
N LEU A 8 -16.02 -9.97 -1.90
CA LEU A 8 -15.60 -9.09 -0.83
C LEU A 8 -16.30 -7.75 -1.03
N GLU A 9 -17.07 -7.36 -0.04
CA GLU A 9 -17.69 -6.04 0.00
C GLU A 9 -16.89 -5.17 0.96
N ILE A 10 -16.41 -4.04 0.46
CA ILE A 10 -15.66 -3.05 1.20
C ILE A 10 -16.51 -1.79 1.26
N ASN A 11 -16.97 -1.45 2.45
CA ASN A 11 -17.69 -0.22 2.70
C ASN A 11 -16.68 0.80 3.24
N LEU A 12 -16.36 1.80 2.42
CA LEU A 12 -15.44 2.90 2.74
C LEU A 12 -16.27 4.12 3.14
N ALA A 13 -16.03 4.64 4.36
CA ALA A 13 -16.84 5.71 4.94
C ALA A 13 -18.36 5.47 4.76
N SER A 14 -19.18 6.52 4.86
CA SER A 14 -20.63 6.39 4.66
C SER A 14 -21.07 6.69 3.22
N ASP A 15 -20.16 6.91 2.27
CA ASP A 15 -20.46 7.46 0.94
C ASP A 15 -19.87 6.67 -0.24
N LEU A 16 -19.03 5.67 0.00
CA LEU A 16 -18.44 4.85 -1.06
C LEU A 16 -18.47 3.35 -0.75
N GLN A 17 -19.17 2.58 -1.57
CA GLN A 17 -19.16 1.13 -1.50
C GLN A 17 -18.34 0.56 -2.67
N ILE A 18 -17.44 -0.36 -2.37
CA ILE A 18 -16.65 -1.11 -3.35
C ILE A 18 -17.00 -2.59 -3.21
N GLU A 19 -17.44 -3.21 -4.28
CA GLU A 19 -17.68 -4.63 -4.37
C GLU A 19 -16.62 -5.28 -5.25
N LEU A 20 -15.97 -6.31 -4.72
CA LEU A 20 -14.93 -7.07 -5.40
C LEU A 20 -15.40 -8.52 -5.55
N LYS A 21 -15.41 -9.00 -6.79
CA LYS A 21 -15.52 -10.41 -7.13
C LYS A 21 -14.16 -10.90 -7.63
N LEU A 22 -13.52 -11.72 -6.80
CA LEU A 22 -12.17 -12.23 -7.01
C LEU A 22 -12.24 -13.63 -7.66
N SER A 23 -11.52 -13.82 -8.76
CA SER A 23 -11.28 -15.14 -9.36
C SER A 23 -9.88 -15.61 -9.01
N LEU A 24 -9.82 -16.70 -8.23
CA LEU A 24 -8.62 -17.11 -7.51
C LEU A 24 -8.33 -18.60 -7.74
N THR A 25 -7.05 -18.96 -7.84
CA THR A 25 -6.66 -20.39 -7.77
C THR A 25 -6.74 -20.95 -6.35
N ASN A 26 -6.67 -20.09 -5.32
CA ASN A 26 -6.72 -20.45 -3.90
C ASN A 26 -7.63 -19.50 -3.12
N LYS A 27 -8.38 -20.05 -2.15
CA LYS A 27 -9.25 -19.25 -1.29
C LYS A 27 -8.44 -18.37 -0.34
N LEU A 28 -8.76 -17.08 -0.28
CA LEU A 28 -8.31 -16.16 0.75
C LEU A 28 -9.03 -16.46 2.08
N ASN A 29 -8.26 -16.48 3.17
CA ASN A 29 -8.81 -16.59 4.52
C ASN A 29 -9.36 -15.25 5.03
N SER A 30 -10.06 -15.26 6.17
CA SER A 30 -10.66 -14.05 6.75
C SER A 30 -9.64 -12.97 7.06
N THR A 31 -8.47 -13.34 7.60
CA THR A 31 -7.38 -12.42 7.91
C THR A 31 -6.87 -11.71 6.66
N GLN A 32 -6.70 -12.43 5.55
CA GLN A 32 -6.28 -11.85 4.26
C GLN A 32 -7.32 -10.88 3.70
N LEU A 33 -8.61 -11.22 3.79
CA LEU A 33 -9.69 -10.33 3.35
C LEU A 33 -9.76 -9.05 4.19
N GLN A 34 -9.57 -9.16 5.52
CA GLN A 34 -9.52 -8.00 6.41
C GLN A 34 -8.29 -7.12 6.13
N LYS A 35 -7.12 -7.71 5.84
CA LYS A 35 -5.92 -6.96 5.44
C LYS A 35 -6.12 -6.22 4.11
N ILE A 36 -6.79 -6.83 3.13
CA ILE A 36 -7.18 -6.15 1.89
C ILE A 36 -8.04 -4.94 2.22
N GLN A 37 -9.12 -5.13 2.98
CA GLN A 37 -10.01 -4.05 3.37
C GLN A 37 -9.25 -2.89 4.05
N ALA A 38 -8.34 -3.20 4.97
CA ALA A 38 -7.50 -2.22 5.65
C ALA A 38 -6.56 -1.45 4.70
N GLN A 39 -5.95 -2.12 3.72
CA GLN A 39 -5.11 -1.45 2.71
C GLN A 39 -5.93 -0.51 1.81
N VAL A 40 -7.13 -0.94 1.40
CA VAL A 40 -8.05 -0.10 0.62
C VAL A 40 -8.51 1.10 1.44
N GLN A 41 -8.81 0.90 2.74
CA GLN A 41 -9.18 1.98 3.65
C GLN A 41 -8.04 2.99 3.83
N PHE A 42 -6.80 2.53 3.99
CA PHE A 42 -5.64 3.41 4.05
C PHE A 42 -5.49 4.28 2.79
N LEU A 43 -5.68 3.71 1.60
CA LEU A 43 -5.65 4.48 0.34
C LEU A 43 -6.76 5.54 0.30
N TYR A 44 -7.97 5.18 0.77
CA TYR A 44 -9.11 6.10 0.83
C TYR A 44 -8.87 7.24 1.83
N ASP A 45 -8.47 6.93 3.07
CA ASP A 45 -8.19 7.92 4.12
C ASP A 45 -7.00 8.81 3.74
N ARG A 46 -6.02 8.17 3.11
CA ARG A 46 -4.94 8.71 2.29
C ARG A 46 -5.41 9.86 1.43
N ILE A 47 -6.10 9.49 0.36
CA ILE A 47 -6.20 10.27 -0.87
C ILE A 47 -7.54 11.00 -0.88
N CYS A 48 -7.54 12.23 -0.37
CA CYS A 48 -8.75 13.03 -0.16
C CYS A 48 -9.62 13.25 -1.42
N GLU A 49 -9.06 13.16 -2.63
CA GLU A 49 -9.76 13.40 -3.91
C GLU A 49 -9.57 12.28 -4.93
N ILE A 50 -9.62 11.02 -4.50
CA ILE A 50 -9.55 9.88 -5.42
C ILE A 50 -10.89 9.70 -6.16
N SER A 51 -10.84 9.71 -7.49
CA SER A 51 -12.02 9.43 -8.31
C SER A 51 -12.34 7.93 -8.37
N ALA A 52 -13.58 7.58 -8.68
CA ALA A 52 -13.98 6.19 -8.90
C ALA A 52 -13.13 5.53 -10.00
N THR A 53 -12.79 6.26 -11.06
CA THR A 53 -11.95 5.75 -12.16
C THR A 53 -10.51 5.48 -11.71
N GLU A 54 -9.96 6.30 -10.81
CA GLU A 54 -8.64 6.06 -10.23
C GLU A 54 -8.66 4.83 -9.31
N PHE A 55 -9.68 4.70 -8.45
CA PHE A 55 -9.87 3.49 -7.65
C PHE A 55 -9.91 2.21 -8.49
N LEU A 56 -10.62 2.26 -9.61
CA LEU A 56 -10.71 1.15 -10.56
C LEU A 56 -9.36 0.77 -11.19
N ARG A 57 -8.36 1.65 -11.17
CA ARG A 57 -6.99 1.32 -11.60
C ARG A 57 -6.13 0.83 -10.44
N ILE A 58 -6.22 1.50 -9.30
CA ILE A 58 -5.36 1.27 -8.13
C ILE A 58 -5.65 -0.07 -7.48
N ILE A 59 -6.92 -0.40 -7.23
CA ILE A 59 -7.29 -1.60 -6.47
C ILE A 59 -6.88 -2.90 -7.19
N PRO A 60 -7.15 -3.08 -8.50
CA PRO A 60 -6.68 -4.27 -9.19
C PRO A 60 -5.15 -4.40 -9.15
N ASN A 61 -4.42 -3.30 -9.34
CA ASN A 61 -2.96 -3.32 -9.31
C ASN A 61 -2.41 -3.73 -7.93
N LEU A 62 -2.93 -3.12 -6.87
CA LEU A 62 -2.60 -3.50 -5.49
C LEU A 62 -2.82 -5.00 -5.26
N LEU A 63 -4.00 -5.51 -5.62
CA LEU A 63 -4.36 -6.90 -5.39
C LEU A 63 -3.53 -7.87 -6.23
N PHE A 64 -3.27 -7.56 -7.50
CA PHE A 64 -2.43 -8.41 -8.35
C PHE A 64 -0.98 -8.46 -7.87
N CYS A 65 -0.41 -7.36 -7.37
CA CYS A 65 0.91 -7.36 -6.74
C CYS A 65 0.94 -8.19 -5.46
N ARG A 66 -0.03 -7.98 -4.55
CA ARG A 66 -0.07 -8.65 -3.24
C ARG A 66 -0.40 -10.14 -3.33
N PHE A 67 -1.22 -10.55 -4.28
CA PHE A 67 -1.66 -11.94 -4.39
C PHE A 67 -1.37 -12.47 -5.78
N LYS A 68 -0.16 -13.01 -5.99
CA LYS A 68 0.32 -13.53 -7.29
C LYS A 68 -0.55 -14.64 -7.91
N TRP A 69 -1.47 -15.21 -7.13
CA TRP A 69 -2.40 -16.28 -7.52
C TRP A 69 -3.81 -15.80 -7.92
N LEU A 70 -4.05 -14.48 -7.94
CA LEU A 70 -5.26 -13.87 -8.52
C LEU A 70 -5.18 -13.89 -10.06
N ASP A 71 -6.17 -14.42 -10.74
CA ASP A 71 -6.16 -14.42 -12.22
C ASP A 71 -6.95 -13.24 -12.78
N SER A 72 -8.10 -12.96 -12.17
CA SER A 72 -8.94 -11.83 -12.54
C SER A 72 -9.71 -11.25 -11.36
N ILE A 73 -10.07 -9.98 -11.49
CA ILE A 73 -10.84 -9.22 -10.50
C ILE A 73 -11.97 -8.53 -11.25
N ASP A 74 -13.20 -8.80 -10.85
CA ASP A 74 -14.36 -8.00 -11.22
C ASP A 74 -14.60 -7.02 -10.07
N ILE A 75 -14.57 -5.73 -10.37
CA ILE A 75 -14.69 -4.66 -9.39
C ILE A 75 -15.85 -3.75 -9.78
N THR A 76 -16.71 -3.50 -8.81
CA THR A 76 -17.80 -2.53 -8.91
C THR A 76 -17.60 -1.46 -7.84
N VAL A 77 -17.53 -0.20 -8.26
CA VAL A 77 -17.55 0.96 -7.38
C VAL A 77 -18.93 1.59 -7.46
N LYS A 78 -19.58 1.76 -6.29
CA LYS A 78 -20.92 2.32 -6.12
C LYS A 78 -20.81 3.60 -5.29
N PRO A 79 -20.65 4.77 -5.95
CA PRO A 79 -20.66 6.05 -5.26
C PRO A 79 -22.10 6.36 -4.84
N LEU A 80 -22.36 6.64 -3.56
CA LEU A 80 -23.73 6.92 -3.08
C LEU A 80 -24.32 8.22 -3.64
N LEU A 81 -23.47 9.11 -4.16
CA LEU A 81 -23.86 10.39 -4.73
C LEU A 81 -24.00 10.38 -6.27
N LEU A 82 -23.70 9.27 -6.95
CA LEU A 82 -23.77 9.17 -8.41
C LEU A 82 -24.85 8.18 -8.84
N GLU A 83 -25.56 8.49 -9.94
CA GLU A 83 -26.64 7.64 -10.46
C GLU A 83 -26.16 6.38 -11.19
N TYR A 84 -24.84 6.18 -11.32
CA TYR A 84 -24.27 5.07 -12.07
C TYR A 84 -23.09 4.41 -11.34
N ASN A 85 -23.11 3.08 -11.33
CA ASN A 85 -22.02 2.27 -10.84
C ASN A 85 -20.92 2.18 -11.91
N HIS A 86 -19.66 2.13 -11.46
CA HIS A 86 -18.55 1.84 -12.33
C HIS A 86 -18.18 0.36 -12.14
N ASN A 87 -18.31 -0.44 -13.19
CA ASN A 87 -17.91 -1.85 -13.18
C ASN A 87 -16.84 -2.10 -14.23
N ILE A 88 -15.80 -2.82 -13.86
CA ILE A 88 -14.81 -3.36 -14.81
C ILE A 88 -14.39 -4.77 -14.41
N ILE A 89 -13.98 -5.53 -15.41
CA ILE A 89 -13.32 -6.83 -15.22
C ILE A 89 -11.87 -6.68 -15.64
N CYS A 90 -10.96 -6.87 -14.69
CA CYS A 90 -9.52 -6.83 -14.89
C CYS A 90 -8.98 -8.25 -14.94
N GLN A 91 -8.15 -8.52 -15.95
CA GLN A 91 -7.28 -9.70 -15.97
C GLN A 91 -5.93 -9.31 -15.41
N ARG A 92 -5.20 -10.27 -14.81
CA ARG A 92 -3.83 -10.02 -14.39
C ARG A 92 -3.01 -9.49 -15.56
N SER A 93 -2.45 -8.30 -15.38
CA SER A 93 -1.49 -7.70 -16.28
C SER A 93 -0.11 -7.62 -15.63
N ILE A 94 0.89 -7.32 -16.44
CA ILE A 94 2.20 -6.90 -15.94
C ILE A 94 2.00 -5.51 -15.33
N ILE A 95 2.41 -5.36 -14.08
CA ILE A 95 2.46 -4.07 -13.38
C ILE A 95 3.88 -3.55 -13.54
N GLU A 96 4.01 -2.26 -13.82
CA GLU A 96 5.29 -1.60 -13.96
C GLU A 96 6.05 -1.66 -12.63
N TYR A 97 7.35 -1.87 -12.69
CA TYR A 97 8.18 -1.90 -11.51
C TYR A 97 9.59 -1.42 -11.82
N GLU A 98 10.25 -0.95 -10.77
CA GLU A 98 11.65 -0.56 -10.79
C GLU A 98 12.47 -1.46 -9.87
N THR A 99 13.77 -1.56 -10.15
CA THR A 99 14.72 -2.23 -9.26
C THR A 99 15.54 -1.20 -8.53
N GLN A 100 15.57 -1.31 -7.21
CA GLN A 100 16.35 -0.46 -6.31
C GLN A 100 17.39 -1.32 -5.57
N PRO A 101 18.46 -0.73 -4.99
CA PRO A 101 19.42 -1.48 -4.19
C PRO A 101 18.75 -2.34 -3.11
N PHE A 102 17.73 -1.81 -2.45
CA PHE A 102 16.98 -2.51 -1.39
C PHE A 102 16.02 -3.58 -1.89
N GLY A 103 15.67 -3.61 -3.18
CA GLY A 103 14.64 -4.51 -3.69
C GLY A 103 13.93 -4.03 -4.96
N THR A 104 12.60 -4.00 -4.94
CA THR A 104 11.79 -3.56 -6.08
C THR A 104 10.70 -2.60 -5.65
N VAL A 105 10.30 -1.72 -6.56
CA VAL A 105 9.19 -0.78 -6.37
C VAL A 105 8.14 -1.10 -7.42
N ASP A 106 6.97 -1.64 -7.03
CA ASP A 106 5.86 -1.80 -7.97
C ASP A 106 5.10 -0.47 -8.07
N ILE A 107 4.92 0.05 -9.28
CA ILE A 107 4.23 1.31 -9.54
C ILE A 107 2.75 0.99 -9.78
N LEU A 108 1.92 1.23 -8.76
CA LEU A 108 0.49 0.91 -8.84
C LEU A 108 -0.28 1.95 -9.63
N PHE A 109 0.07 3.23 -9.47
CA PHE A 109 -0.56 4.36 -10.14
C PHE A 109 0.27 5.63 -9.99
N GLU A 110 0.29 6.48 -11.01
CA GLU A 110 0.82 7.83 -10.94
C GLU A 110 -0.05 8.83 -11.70
N ASN A 111 -0.20 10.02 -11.14
CA ASN A 111 -0.63 11.22 -11.83
C ASN A 111 0.17 12.43 -11.31
N GLU A 112 -0.17 13.64 -11.76
CA GLU A 112 0.52 14.86 -11.30
C GLU A 112 0.28 15.19 -9.82
N LYS A 113 -0.78 14.65 -9.20
CA LYS A 113 -1.17 14.92 -7.81
C LYS A 113 -0.54 13.95 -6.81
N PHE A 114 -0.37 12.68 -7.20
CA PHE A 114 0.14 11.64 -6.31
C PHE A 114 0.66 10.41 -7.08
N GLY A 115 1.53 9.67 -6.40
CA GLY A 115 1.98 8.33 -6.80
C GLY A 115 1.58 7.29 -5.75
N ILE A 116 1.41 6.03 -6.16
CA ILE A 116 1.15 4.91 -5.24
C ILE A 116 2.06 3.75 -5.60
N TYR A 117 2.80 3.27 -4.61
CA TYR A 117 3.88 2.32 -4.78
C TYR A 117 3.82 1.19 -3.78
N LEU A 118 4.32 0.00 -4.15
CA LEU A 118 4.70 -1.03 -3.20
C LEU A 118 6.22 -1.12 -3.14
N LEU A 119 6.79 -0.69 -2.02
CA LEU A 119 8.22 -0.80 -1.74
C LEU A 119 8.48 -2.21 -1.18
N ASN A 120 9.08 -3.07 -1.99
CA ASN A 120 9.38 -4.45 -1.61
C ASN A 120 10.85 -4.55 -1.20
N ILE A 121 11.11 -4.56 0.10
CA ILE A 121 12.44 -4.59 0.69
C ILE A 121 12.87 -6.05 0.83
N LYS A 122 13.98 -6.43 0.20
CA LYS A 122 14.53 -7.79 0.30
C LYS A 122 14.97 -8.08 1.73
N ALA A 123 15.08 -9.38 2.04
CA ALA A 123 15.61 -9.85 3.32
C ALA A 123 17.03 -9.34 3.55
N GLY A 124 17.29 -8.70 4.69
CA GLY A 124 18.59 -8.16 5.08
C GLY A 124 18.96 -6.83 4.41
N GLU A 125 18.08 -6.23 3.62
CA GLU A 125 18.30 -4.94 2.97
C GLU A 125 17.58 -3.80 3.69
N SER A 126 17.96 -2.56 3.38
CA SER A 126 17.39 -1.36 4.00
C SER A 126 17.08 -0.28 2.96
N ILE A 127 15.99 0.44 3.17
CA ILE A 127 15.78 1.75 2.54
C ILE A 127 16.66 2.75 3.30
N PRO A 128 17.64 3.39 2.64
CA PRO A 128 18.52 4.33 3.32
C PRO A 128 17.74 5.44 4.00
N THR A 129 18.27 5.93 5.12
CA THR A 129 17.69 7.09 5.79
C THR A 129 17.73 8.31 4.88
N HIS A 130 16.57 8.93 4.69
CA HIS A 130 16.41 10.05 3.77
C HIS A 130 15.29 11.00 4.23
N MET A 131 15.15 12.11 3.53
CA MET A 131 14.04 13.06 3.69
C MET A 131 13.70 13.68 2.33
N HIS A 132 12.51 14.27 2.25
CA HIS A 132 11.99 14.95 1.06
C HIS A 132 11.68 16.40 1.37
N LEU A 133 11.97 17.34 0.46
CA LEU A 133 11.72 18.78 0.68
C LEU A 133 10.56 19.31 -0.15
N GLN A 134 10.13 18.59 -1.17
CA GLN A 134 9.06 18.94 -2.09
C GLN A 134 7.85 18.03 -1.92
N MET A 135 8.05 16.72 -1.74
CA MET A 135 6.97 15.76 -1.52
C MET A 135 6.79 15.40 -0.04
N GLU A 136 5.57 14.97 0.28
CA GLU A 136 5.23 14.28 1.52
C GLU A 136 4.83 12.84 1.20
N GLU A 137 4.98 11.94 2.16
CA GLU A 137 4.66 10.53 1.99
C GLU A 137 3.68 10.05 3.07
N HIS A 138 2.86 9.09 2.69
CA HIS A 138 2.05 8.31 3.62
C HIS A 138 2.34 6.84 3.39
N GLU A 139 2.71 6.14 4.45
CA GLU A 139 3.15 4.75 4.35
C GLU A 139 2.36 3.83 5.26
N LEU A 140 2.10 2.61 4.78
CA LEU A 140 1.50 1.53 5.54
C LEU A 140 2.38 0.29 5.46
N VAL A 141 2.88 -0.17 6.61
CA VAL A 141 3.66 -1.41 6.69
C VAL A 141 2.74 -2.61 6.52
N LEU A 142 2.99 -3.46 5.51
CA LEU A 142 2.10 -4.58 5.18
C LEU A 142 2.52 -5.91 5.80
N ASP A 143 3.83 -6.10 5.98
CA ASP A 143 4.46 -7.35 6.37
C ASP A 143 5.35 -7.18 7.62
N GLU A 144 5.66 -8.28 8.28
CA GLU A 144 6.51 -8.31 9.47
C GLU A 144 7.99 -8.14 9.11
N GLY A 145 8.81 -7.79 10.11
CA GLY A 145 10.27 -7.81 9.97
C GLY A 145 10.92 -6.46 9.67
N LEU A 146 10.12 -5.41 9.51
CA LEU A 146 10.62 -4.05 9.36
C LEU A 146 10.94 -3.42 10.71
N MET A 147 12.01 -2.63 10.72
CA MET A 147 12.43 -1.81 11.83
C MET A 147 12.61 -0.36 11.40
N PHE A 148 12.33 0.56 12.32
CA PHE A 148 12.62 1.97 12.18
C PHE A 148 13.34 2.46 13.44
N ASN A 149 14.48 3.14 13.26
CA ASN A 149 15.28 3.67 14.37
C ASN A 149 15.64 2.62 15.45
N GLY A 150 15.86 1.36 15.03
CA GLY A 150 16.16 0.26 15.94
C GLY A 150 14.96 -0.38 16.64
N GLU A 151 13.73 0.05 16.36
CA GLU A 151 12.50 -0.52 16.91
C GLU A 151 11.73 -1.33 15.86
N ASN A 152 11.14 -2.45 16.27
CA ASN A 152 10.29 -3.25 15.38
C ASN A 152 8.99 -2.51 15.08
N ILE A 153 8.56 -2.59 13.81
CA ILE A 153 7.30 -2.02 13.36
C ILE A 153 6.30 -3.14 13.13
N GLU A 154 5.12 -3.01 13.75
CA GLU A 154 4.04 -3.97 13.54
C GLU A 154 3.38 -3.78 12.17
N PRO A 155 3.03 -4.86 11.46
CA PRO A 155 2.17 -4.76 10.28
C PRO A 155 0.87 -4.02 10.59
N GLY A 156 0.44 -3.20 9.64
CA GLY A 156 -0.71 -2.31 9.77
C GLY A 156 -0.36 -0.93 10.35
N SER A 157 0.85 -0.74 10.89
CA SER A 157 1.31 0.59 11.32
C SER A 157 1.39 1.54 10.12
N SER A 158 0.80 2.72 10.26
CA SER A 158 0.85 3.79 9.26
C SER A 158 1.67 4.98 9.74
N PHE A 159 2.37 5.62 8.81
CA PHE A 159 3.21 6.78 9.06
C PHE A 159 2.87 7.88 8.06
N ASP A 160 2.95 9.12 8.53
CA ASP A 160 2.87 10.31 7.69
C ASP A 160 4.24 10.98 7.79
N TRP A 161 4.89 11.19 6.64
CA TRP A 161 6.18 11.86 6.53
C TRP A 161 6.00 13.21 5.85
N PRO A 162 5.74 14.27 6.63
CA PRO A 162 5.79 15.63 6.11
C PRO A 162 7.14 15.98 5.48
N LYS A 163 7.18 17.11 4.78
CA LYS A 163 8.42 17.65 4.19
C LYS A 163 9.47 17.90 5.28
N GLY A 164 10.70 17.51 4.99
CA GLY A 164 11.87 17.63 5.86
C GLY A 164 11.98 16.55 6.91
N MET A 165 11.08 15.57 6.90
CA MET A 165 11.01 14.53 7.93
C MET A 165 11.88 13.35 7.54
N VAL A 166 12.82 13.03 8.41
CA VAL A 166 13.80 11.98 8.17
C VAL A 166 13.21 10.62 8.55
N HIS A 167 13.26 9.69 7.61
CA HIS A 167 12.77 8.33 7.82
C HIS A 167 13.55 7.31 6.96
N GLY A 168 13.28 6.02 7.17
CA GLY A 168 13.95 4.91 6.50
C GLY A 168 13.58 3.59 7.16
N TYR A 169 13.94 2.46 6.57
CA TYR A 169 13.53 1.14 7.07
C TYR A 169 14.62 0.11 6.93
N ASP A 170 14.79 -0.70 7.96
CA ASP A 170 15.62 -1.90 7.92
C ASP A 170 14.73 -3.14 7.85
N ASN A 171 14.96 -4.04 6.88
CA ASN A 171 14.38 -5.37 6.90
C ASN A 171 15.40 -6.37 7.42
N LEU A 172 15.43 -6.59 8.75
CA LEU A 172 16.36 -7.54 9.37
C LEU A 172 15.86 -8.98 9.36
N SER A 173 14.71 -9.24 8.74
CA SER A 173 14.13 -10.57 8.67
C SER A 173 14.74 -11.41 7.53
N ALA A 174 14.46 -12.71 7.55
CA ALA A 174 14.85 -13.64 6.49
C ALA A 174 13.90 -13.61 5.27
N LEU A 175 12.85 -12.79 5.31
CA LEU A 175 11.83 -12.71 4.27
C LEU A 175 11.75 -11.28 3.70
N PRO A 176 11.33 -11.11 2.45
CA PRO A 176 10.97 -9.79 1.95
C PRO A 176 9.81 -9.20 2.75
N ALA A 177 9.80 -7.88 2.91
CA ALA A 177 8.72 -7.13 3.55
C ALA A 177 8.29 -5.97 2.66
N THR A 178 6.99 -5.66 2.66
CA THR A 178 6.42 -4.64 1.79
C THR A 178 5.85 -3.46 2.58
N ILE A 179 6.05 -2.26 2.04
CA ILE A 179 5.38 -1.02 2.45
C ILE A 179 4.49 -0.55 1.29
N LEU A 180 3.27 -0.13 1.59
CA LEU A 180 2.41 0.60 0.66
C LEU A 180 2.65 2.10 0.87
N CYS A 181 3.22 2.76 -0.13
CA CYS A 181 3.56 4.19 -0.09
C CYS A 181 2.65 5.01 -0.99
N ILE A 182 2.31 6.22 -0.53
CA ILE A 182 1.58 7.23 -1.27
C ILE A 182 2.40 8.53 -1.21
N ASP A 183 2.89 8.98 -2.37
CA ASP A 183 3.68 10.20 -2.47
C ASP A 183 2.80 11.36 -2.93
N ARG A 184 3.03 12.57 -2.41
CA ARG A 184 2.35 13.81 -2.85
C ARG A 184 3.32 14.97 -3.05
N PRO A 185 3.57 15.40 -4.30
CA PRO A 185 3.14 14.79 -5.58
C PRO A 185 3.78 13.41 -5.80
N LYS A 186 3.57 12.77 -6.97
CA LYS A 186 4.27 11.53 -7.32
C LYS A 186 5.80 11.63 -7.11
N PHE A 187 6.45 10.47 -6.97
CA PHE A 187 7.88 10.37 -6.66
C PHE A 187 8.74 11.33 -7.50
N ILE A 188 9.57 12.11 -6.83
CA ILE A 188 10.55 13.03 -7.43
C ILE A 188 11.95 12.53 -7.06
N PRO A 189 12.67 11.84 -7.98
CA PRO A 189 13.97 11.25 -7.67
C PRO A 189 15.00 12.23 -7.10
N GLU A 190 15.01 13.48 -7.59
CA GLU A 190 15.93 14.51 -7.11
C GLU A 190 15.57 15.08 -5.72
N ASP A 191 14.38 14.76 -5.20
CA ASP A 191 13.91 15.19 -3.89
C ASP A 191 14.29 14.20 -2.77
N GLU A 192 14.70 12.98 -3.12
CA GLU A 192 15.19 11.98 -2.16
C GLU A 192 16.60 12.34 -1.68
N ILE A 193 16.67 12.99 -0.51
CA ILE A 193 17.94 13.45 0.06
C ILE A 193 18.39 12.45 1.12
N ILE A 194 19.37 11.61 0.77
CA ILE A 194 20.00 10.68 1.70
C ILE A 194 20.69 11.45 2.83
N VAL A 195 20.39 11.09 4.08
CA VAL A 195 20.98 11.72 5.26
C VAL A 195 21.75 10.71 6.09
N ASN A 196 23.02 11.01 6.34
CA ASN A 196 23.86 10.24 7.26
C ASN A 196 23.69 10.81 8.66
N HIS A 197 22.99 10.10 9.55
CA HIS A 197 22.88 10.49 10.95
C HIS A 197 23.80 9.65 11.83
N THR A 198 24.61 10.31 12.67
CA THR A 198 25.45 9.67 13.68
C THR A 198 24.77 9.49 15.03
N ASN A 199 23.57 10.06 15.20
CA ASN A 199 22.76 10.00 16.41
C ASN A 199 21.40 9.35 16.08
N PRO A 200 20.72 8.72 17.05
CA PRO A 200 19.34 8.24 16.87
C PRO A 200 18.50 9.39 16.33
N LEU A 201 17.67 9.11 15.32
CA LEU A 201 16.75 10.10 14.79
C LEU A 201 15.89 10.59 15.96
N GLU A 202 15.76 11.91 16.13
CA GLU A 202 14.74 12.48 17.00
C GLU A 202 13.42 11.96 16.42
N SER A 203 12.88 10.91 17.04
CA SER A 203 11.74 10.20 16.53
C SER A 203 10.63 11.20 16.38
N VAL A 204 10.21 11.44 15.14
CA VAL A 204 8.97 12.15 14.97
C VAL A 204 7.93 11.08 15.16
N ALA A 205 7.48 11.02 16.41
CA ALA A 205 6.16 10.67 16.92
C ALA A 205 5.44 9.46 16.25
N PRO A 206 4.84 8.59 17.06
CA PRO A 206 4.53 7.20 16.71
C PRO A 206 3.63 7.04 15.47
N ALA A 207 3.56 5.81 14.96
CA ALA A 207 2.58 5.39 13.96
C ALA A 207 1.21 6.05 14.23
N ASN A 208 0.65 6.73 13.23
CA ASN A 208 -0.56 7.53 13.39
C ASN A 208 -1.74 6.66 13.83
N ILE A 209 -1.92 5.53 13.13
CA ILE A 209 -3.00 4.54 13.32
C ILE A 209 -2.43 3.16 12.91
N ASN A 210 -2.83 2.08 13.60
CA ASN A 210 -2.62 0.72 13.11
C ASN A 210 -3.90 0.21 12.40
N TYR A 211 -3.87 0.13 11.07
CA TYR A 211 -5.00 -0.31 10.23
C TYR A 211 -5.31 -1.82 10.36
N TYR A 212 -4.39 -2.61 10.90
CA TYR A 212 -4.61 -4.03 11.18
C TYR A 212 -5.04 -4.27 12.64
N GLN A 213 -5.24 -3.22 13.43
CA GLN A 213 -5.74 -3.37 14.79
C GLN A 213 -7.08 -4.12 14.80
N GLY A 214 -7.15 -5.19 15.61
CA GLY A 214 -8.34 -6.05 15.71
C GLY A 214 -8.47 -7.13 14.63
N ILE A 215 -7.57 -7.15 13.63
CA ILE A 215 -7.46 -8.29 12.70
C ILE A 215 -6.81 -9.45 13.45
N SER A 216 -7.58 -10.50 13.72
CA SER A 216 -7.05 -11.69 14.41
C SER A 216 -6.21 -12.54 13.46
N VAL A 217 -4.99 -12.88 13.90
CA VAL A 217 -4.12 -13.83 13.23
C VAL A 217 -4.51 -15.23 13.74
N THR A 218 -5.48 -15.86 13.10
CA THR A 218 -5.85 -17.26 13.36
C THR A 218 -5.09 -18.21 12.47
#